data_AF-A0A416W4Z6-F1
#
_entry.id   AF-A0A416W4Z6-F1
#
_cell.length_a   1.000
_cell.length_b   1.000
_cell.length_c   1.000
_cell.angle_alpha   90.00
_cell.angle_beta   90.00
_cell.angle_gamma   90.00
#
_symmetry.space_group_name_H-M   'P 1'
#
loop_
_entity.id
_entity.type
_entity.pdbx_description
1 polymer ?
#
loop_
_entity_poly.entity_id
_entity_poly.type
_entity_poly.pdbx_seq_one_letter_code
_entity_poly.pdbx_strand_id
1 'polypeptide(L)'
;MQEKIILTERKSRRISVGKFLLNVNDLQVALAGGRADKSAIIYAVATEKLKVKGKQISPRRLRAKYTHRTKSYDFMLLRVCISPLQGAFILLKYKKLKNRRNKYMARNSFIQISKLGNLKGRIDYITNPKRQENLYAVYNTTDDTFWHDLARCNRLEFKKSGSAGKCIESRELIIALPEPFCNMDKQKVLEDFTELFRKTYGVNCIAAMHHNKTKTNLHIHLIFSEREELKNGIKKIATRNMFYDETGKHVRTKKEMLDDNGNVRKGCNIIRKGQVYEYNRFSKKKAEFKARSFLKGMKTLYTEHINSFLNDKDKLKVFNNKDVYLPTKKIGKNNPKAEQIRKNNQVRIKWNSTVDEGLFYQVPRKYIRTIKEEKILKNVNKFGKTETKTVGGLRKNKSSRESAGVGIFAGVFEKAVEMACDCLKGLIRIFRGTIAPKPPQPVKEYKQYAKMVDELLENHRALNGVHMAIREAKDQMDRKEYRMFGGKKKLKDEIVQLEKQEKTAKDLEKRLLKKLNGTNVDEVIRKFNRKRMEMDAYKDSVDRAENAKEMLDENVREYMGNVQEKVSAREKSRDGRGEKKMEFRR
;
A
#
# COMPACT_ATOMS: atom_id res chain seq x y z
N MET A 1 49.27 34.73 35.25
CA MET A 1 48.95 33.29 35.08
C MET A 1 47.45 33.10 35.05
N GLN A 2 46.95 32.60 33.91
CA GLN A 2 45.72 31.84 33.61
C GLN A 2 44.37 32.09 34.35
N GLU A 3 43.42 32.58 33.55
CA GLU A 3 42.07 32.06 33.23
C GLU A 3 41.00 31.69 34.29
N LYS A 4 39.86 32.42 34.21
CA LYS A 4 38.42 32.04 34.13
C LYS A 4 37.95 30.77 34.88
N ILE A 5 36.80 30.74 35.57
CA ILE A 5 35.43 30.63 34.98
C ILE A 5 34.35 30.82 36.07
N ILE A 6 33.28 31.52 35.65
CA ILE A 6 31.96 31.73 36.27
C ILE A 6 31.09 30.44 36.26
N LEU A 7 30.33 30.14 37.32
CA LEU A 7 29.05 29.37 37.34
C LEU A 7 28.50 29.48 38.80
N THR A 8 27.25 29.79 39.15
CA THR A 8 25.97 29.29 38.62
C THR A 8 24.79 30.03 39.30
N GLU A 9 23.89 30.63 38.50
CA GLU A 9 22.45 30.62 38.80
C GLU A 9 21.75 29.96 37.60
N ARG A 10 21.55 28.63 37.67
CA ARG A 10 20.83 27.90 36.63
C ARG A 10 19.33 27.96 36.92
N LYS A 11 18.63 28.90 36.25
CA LYS A 11 17.17 28.85 36.06
C LYS A 11 16.78 27.46 35.53
N SER A 12 16.04 26.69 36.33
CA SER A 12 15.47 25.39 35.95
C SER A 12 14.63 25.55 34.69
N ARG A 13 15.06 24.90 33.59
CA ARG A 13 14.27 24.78 32.37
C ARG A 13 13.33 23.58 32.53
N ARG A 14 12.05 23.76 32.23
CA ARG A 14 11.05 22.67 32.16
C ARG A 14 10.68 22.40 30.70
N ILE A 15 10.51 21.13 30.33
CA ILE A 15 10.12 20.72 28.97
C ILE A 15 8.76 20.04 29.03
N SER A 16 7.86 20.46 28.14
CA SER A 16 6.52 19.88 27.99
C SER A 16 6.56 18.65 27.08
N VAL A 17 6.11 17.49 27.58
CA VAL A 17 5.91 16.27 26.80
C VAL A 17 4.44 15.85 26.92
N GLY A 18 3.64 16.16 25.89
CA GLY A 18 2.20 15.95 25.95
C GLY A 18 1.53 16.86 26.98
N LYS A 19 0.91 16.28 28.02
CA LYS A 19 0.27 17.02 29.13
C LYS A 19 1.16 17.12 30.39
N PHE A 20 2.42 16.68 30.34
CA PHE A 20 3.31 16.60 31.49
C PHE A 20 4.47 17.60 31.37
N LEU A 21 4.89 18.17 32.49
CA LEU A 21 5.97 19.16 32.61
C LEU A 21 7.16 18.53 33.36
N LEU A 22 8.20 18.16 32.62
CA LEU A 22 9.38 17.49 33.19
C LEU A 22 10.52 18.49 33.44
N ASN A 23 11.25 18.30 34.55
CA ASN A 23 12.44 19.09 34.88
C ASN A 23 13.66 18.58 34.10
N VAL A 24 14.45 19.48 33.52
CA VAL A 24 15.61 19.14 32.68
C VAL A 24 16.72 18.43 33.46
N ASN A 25 16.85 18.67 34.76
CA ASN A 25 17.85 18.01 35.60
C ASN A 25 17.58 16.50 35.75
N ASP A 26 16.31 16.07 35.79
CA ASP A 26 15.93 14.66 35.88
C ASP A 26 16.27 13.89 34.59
N LEU A 27 16.28 14.58 33.45
CA LEU A 27 16.68 14.04 32.14
C LEU A 27 18.20 13.96 31.99
N GLN A 28 18.96 14.88 32.60
CA GLN A 28 20.43 14.87 32.55
C GLN A 28 21.04 13.71 33.36
N VAL A 29 20.45 13.38 34.52
CA VAL A 29 20.86 12.19 35.31
C VAL A 29 20.63 10.89 34.52
N ALA A 30 19.62 10.85 33.65
CA ALA A 30 19.34 9.69 32.78
C ALA A 30 20.25 9.60 31.55
N LEU A 31 20.89 10.71 31.12
CA LEU A 31 21.71 10.79 29.91
C LEU A 31 23.22 10.69 30.18
N ALA A 32 23.68 10.92 31.41
CA ALA A 32 25.10 10.88 31.78
C ALA A 32 25.74 9.48 31.69
N GLY A 33 24.94 8.41 31.53
CA GLY A 33 25.42 7.03 31.43
C GLY A 33 25.52 6.48 30.01
N GLY A 34 26.15 7.19 29.07
CA GLY A 34 26.79 6.66 27.84
C GLY A 34 26.02 5.77 26.84
N ARG A 35 24.80 5.33 27.13
CA ARG A 35 23.88 4.63 26.22
C ARG A 35 22.48 5.06 26.61
N ALA A 36 21.89 5.98 25.84
CA ALA A 36 20.49 6.34 26.00
C ALA A 36 19.61 5.15 25.59
N ASP A 37 19.44 4.19 26.51
CA ASP A 37 18.62 3.02 26.32
C ASP A 37 17.15 3.43 26.46
N LYS A 38 16.31 3.00 25.50
CA LYS A 38 14.86 3.33 25.41
C LYS A 38 14.11 3.09 26.73
N SER A 39 14.66 2.21 27.56
CA SER A 39 14.29 1.86 28.92
C SER A 39 14.22 3.07 29.88
N ALA A 40 15.16 4.02 29.78
CA ALA A 40 15.32 5.10 30.75
C ALA A 40 14.24 6.21 30.63
N ILE A 41 13.83 6.51 29.39
CA ILE A 41 12.77 7.51 29.11
C ILE A 41 11.39 6.95 29.49
N ILE A 42 11.14 5.68 29.19
CA ILE A 42 9.91 4.98 29.61
C ILE A 42 9.83 4.94 31.14
N TYR A 43 10.96 4.76 31.82
CA TYR A 43 11.05 4.77 33.27
C TYR A 43 10.65 6.12 33.87
N ALA A 44 11.19 7.24 33.36
CA ALA A 44 10.89 8.60 33.84
C ALA A 44 9.41 9.00 33.67
N VAL A 45 8.79 8.63 32.54
CA VAL A 45 7.37 8.93 32.29
C VAL A 45 6.45 8.05 33.14
N ALA A 46 6.86 6.80 33.41
CA ALA A 46 6.09 5.88 34.24
C ALA A 46 6.15 6.25 35.73
N THR A 47 7.29 6.71 36.24
CA THR A 47 7.43 7.17 37.62
C THR A 47 6.64 8.45 37.89
N GLU A 48 6.58 9.40 36.94
CA GLU A 48 5.73 10.58 37.08
C GLU A 48 4.23 10.24 37.13
N LYS A 49 3.76 9.37 36.22
CA LYS A 49 2.37 8.88 36.22
C LYS A 49 1.99 8.13 37.50
N LEU A 50 2.96 7.49 38.16
CA LEU A 50 2.74 6.75 39.40
C LEU A 50 2.80 7.66 40.64
N LYS A 51 3.62 8.71 40.62
CA LYS A 51 3.60 9.79 41.63
C LYS A 51 2.25 10.51 41.66
N VAL A 52 1.67 10.81 40.50
CA VAL A 52 0.31 11.40 40.39
C VAL A 52 -0.79 10.47 40.90
N LYS A 53 -0.53 9.16 40.98
CA LYS A 53 -1.49 8.15 41.47
C LYS A 53 -1.18 7.61 42.87
N GLY A 54 -0.25 8.22 43.61
CA GLY A 54 0.07 7.88 45.00
C GLY A 54 0.62 6.46 45.22
N LYS A 55 1.13 5.78 44.18
CA LYS A 55 1.62 4.39 44.30
C LYS A 55 3.13 4.31 44.05
N GLN A 56 3.89 3.96 45.09
CA GLN A 56 5.31 3.59 44.97
C GLN A 56 5.44 2.14 44.46
N ILE A 57 6.14 1.94 43.34
CA ILE A 57 6.42 0.62 42.77
C ILE A 57 7.92 0.53 42.51
N SER A 58 8.53 -0.60 42.89
CA SER A 58 9.97 -0.81 42.76
C SER A 58 10.45 -0.90 41.30
N PRO A 59 11.67 -0.42 40.99
CA PRO A 59 12.20 -0.33 39.62
C PRO A 59 12.22 -1.67 38.85
N ARG A 60 12.50 -2.77 39.55
CA ARG A 60 12.55 -4.13 38.97
C ARG A 60 11.18 -4.60 38.46
N ARG A 61 10.08 -4.19 39.11
CA ARG A 61 8.70 -4.63 38.76
C ARG A 61 8.15 -3.91 37.53
N LEU A 62 8.62 -2.69 37.25
CA LEU A 62 8.27 -1.89 36.07
C LEU A 62 8.90 -2.43 34.79
N ARG A 63 10.14 -2.91 34.86
CA ARG A 63 10.88 -3.49 33.72
C ARG A 63 10.20 -4.74 33.15
N ALA A 64 9.57 -5.55 33.99
CA ALA A 64 8.87 -6.78 33.59
C ALA A 64 7.49 -6.53 32.96
N LYS A 65 6.80 -5.45 33.32
CA LYS A 65 5.42 -5.16 32.83
C LYS A 65 5.38 -4.54 31.42
N TYR A 66 6.43 -3.82 31.01
CA TYR A 66 6.42 -3.03 29.76
C TYR A 66 7.20 -3.64 28.58
N THR A 67 7.87 -4.77 28.76
CA THR A 67 8.61 -5.46 27.68
C THR A 67 7.71 -6.28 26.73
N HIS A 68 6.47 -6.60 27.11
CA HIS A 68 5.65 -7.56 26.36
C HIS A 68 4.43 -6.99 25.59
N ARG A 69 4.11 -5.69 25.66
CA ARG A 69 2.77 -5.23 25.18
C ARG A 69 2.65 -4.00 24.27
N THR A 70 3.71 -3.34 23.83
CA THR A 70 3.56 -2.15 22.94
C THR A 70 4.55 -2.15 21.78
N LYS A 71 4.20 -2.81 20.67
CA LYS A 71 5.00 -2.78 19.42
C LYS A 71 4.35 -2.00 18.25
N SER A 72 3.32 -1.18 18.47
CA SER A 72 2.65 -0.52 17.32
C SER A 72 2.26 0.96 17.46
N TYR A 73 2.31 1.59 18.64
CA TYR A 73 1.86 2.98 18.77
C TYR A 73 2.95 3.96 19.24
N ASP A 74 3.96 3.50 20.01
CA ASP A 74 5.01 4.40 20.53
C ASP A 74 6.14 4.70 19.54
N PHE A 75 6.23 3.98 18.42
CA PHE A 75 7.22 4.28 17.38
C PHE A 75 6.95 5.59 16.64
N MET A 76 5.75 6.16 16.80
CA MET A 76 5.34 7.40 16.14
C MET A 76 5.66 8.65 16.98
N LEU A 77 5.77 8.53 18.31
CA LEU A 77 6.14 9.66 19.18
C LEU A 77 7.66 9.87 19.29
N LEU A 78 8.47 8.81 19.14
CA LEU A 78 9.93 8.92 19.35
C LEU A 78 10.73 9.53 18.18
N ARG A 79 10.09 9.98 17.09
CA ARG A 79 10.75 10.72 16.01
C ARG A 79 10.54 12.23 16.05
N VAL A 80 9.93 12.76 17.12
CA VAL A 80 9.66 14.19 17.26
C VAL A 80 10.50 14.78 18.40
N CYS A 81 11.81 14.86 18.17
CA CYS A 81 12.68 15.84 18.83
C CYS A 81 12.99 16.97 17.84
N ILE A 82 11.95 17.44 17.17
CA ILE A 82 11.97 18.56 16.23
C ILE A 82 10.78 19.43 16.64
N SER A 83 10.97 20.74 16.73
CA SER A 83 10.05 21.72 17.33
C SER A 83 8.54 21.44 17.09
N PRO A 84 7.63 21.82 18.01
CA PRO A 84 6.18 21.55 17.88
C PRO A 84 5.58 21.93 16.51
N LEU A 85 6.09 23.01 15.89
CA LEU A 85 5.70 23.46 14.55
C LEU A 85 6.16 22.51 13.44
N GLN A 86 7.38 21.98 13.52
CA GLN A 86 7.91 21.01 12.55
C GLN A 86 7.27 19.62 12.73
N GLY A 87 6.97 19.21 13.96
CA GLY A 87 6.21 17.99 14.25
C GLY A 87 4.80 18.01 13.67
N ALA A 88 4.09 19.13 13.81
CA ALA A 88 2.77 19.35 13.21
C ALA A 88 2.85 19.34 11.67
N PHE A 89 3.88 19.96 11.08
CA PHE A 89 4.06 20.00 9.62
C PHE A 89 4.34 18.62 9.02
N ILE A 90 5.13 17.78 9.70
CA ILE A 90 5.41 16.40 9.29
C ILE A 90 4.14 15.55 9.38
N LEU A 91 3.36 15.67 10.47
CA LEU A 91 2.08 14.97 10.64
C LEU A 91 1.06 15.38 9.57
N LEU A 92 0.97 16.67 9.23
CA LEU A 92 0.13 17.18 8.14
C LEU A 92 0.59 16.66 6.77
N LYS A 93 1.90 16.66 6.49
CA LYS A 93 2.45 16.03 5.28
C LYS A 93 2.13 14.54 5.23
N TYR A 94 2.27 13.82 6.34
CA TYR A 94 2.01 12.37 6.41
C TYR A 94 0.52 12.06 6.24
N LYS A 95 -0.37 12.84 6.86
CA LYS A 95 -1.83 12.73 6.72
C LYS A 95 -2.27 13.08 5.29
N LYS A 96 -1.67 14.10 4.66
CA LYS A 96 -1.89 14.47 3.26
C LYS A 96 -1.37 13.40 2.29
N LEU A 97 -0.21 12.80 2.57
CA LEU A 97 0.35 11.69 1.79
C LEU A 97 -0.50 10.42 1.96
N LYS A 98 -0.96 10.08 3.17
CA LYS A 98 -1.82 8.91 3.43
C LYS A 98 -3.20 9.06 2.78
N ASN A 99 -3.83 10.21 2.92
CA ASN A 99 -5.13 10.50 2.29
C ASN A 99 -5.02 10.55 0.75
N ARG A 100 -3.88 11.01 0.20
CA ARG A 100 -3.62 10.97 -1.25
C ARG A 100 -3.22 9.58 -1.75
N ARG A 101 -2.53 8.76 -0.95
CA ARG A 101 -2.21 7.36 -1.28
C ARG A 101 -3.49 6.52 -1.43
N ASN A 102 -4.48 6.74 -0.56
CA ASN A 102 -5.81 6.15 -0.69
C ASN A 102 -6.59 6.62 -1.93
N LYS A 103 -6.27 7.77 -2.53
CA LYS A 103 -6.93 8.25 -3.76
C LYS A 103 -6.52 7.44 -5.00
N TYR A 104 -5.33 6.85 -5.01
CA TYR A 104 -4.78 6.16 -6.20
C TYR A 104 -4.72 4.63 -6.07
N MET A 105 -4.84 4.08 -4.85
CA MET A 105 -4.94 2.64 -4.63
C MET A 105 -6.38 2.17 -4.85
N ALA A 106 -6.60 1.45 -5.95
CA ALA A 106 -7.86 0.76 -6.15
C ALA A 106 -8.04 -0.31 -5.06
N ARG A 107 -9.13 -0.21 -4.29
CA ARG A 107 -9.51 -1.26 -3.34
C ARG A 107 -10.01 -2.46 -4.12
N ASN A 108 -9.58 -3.65 -3.75
CA ASN A 108 -9.99 -4.87 -4.45
C ASN A 108 -10.95 -5.68 -3.59
N SER A 109 -11.92 -6.33 -4.23
CA SER A 109 -12.73 -7.35 -3.58
C SER A 109 -11.91 -8.62 -3.32
N PHE A 110 -12.19 -9.27 -2.20
CA PHE A 110 -11.55 -10.54 -1.85
C PHE A 110 -12.60 -11.63 -1.70
N ILE A 111 -12.63 -12.52 -2.69
CA ILE A 111 -13.52 -13.69 -2.72
C ILE A 111 -12.66 -14.92 -3.00
N GLN A 112 -12.77 -15.91 -2.11
CA GLN A 112 -12.06 -17.17 -2.18
C GLN A 112 -13.05 -18.33 -2.19
N ILE A 113 -12.68 -19.43 -2.88
CA ILE A 113 -13.40 -20.70 -2.81
C ILE A 113 -12.52 -21.78 -2.18
N SER A 114 -13.13 -22.61 -1.33
CA SER A 114 -12.49 -23.74 -0.64
C SER A 114 -13.28 -25.02 -0.87
N LYS A 115 -12.58 -26.16 -0.98
CA LYS A 115 -13.20 -27.50 -1.08
C LYS A 115 -13.42 -28.05 0.32
N LEU A 116 -14.59 -28.62 0.58
CA LEU A 116 -14.94 -29.21 1.87
C LEU A 116 -15.01 -30.74 1.76
N GLY A 117 -14.26 -31.43 2.61
CA GLY A 117 -14.34 -32.90 2.77
C GLY A 117 -15.12 -33.34 4.01
N ASN A 118 -15.42 -32.42 4.93
CA ASN A 118 -16.26 -32.64 6.11
C ASN A 118 -17.25 -31.47 6.21
N LEU A 119 -18.41 -31.62 5.55
CA LEU A 119 -19.45 -30.61 5.44
C LEU A 119 -20.11 -30.35 6.80
N LYS A 120 -20.54 -31.41 7.50
CA LYS A 120 -21.19 -31.29 8.82
C LYS A 120 -20.30 -30.55 9.82
N GLY A 121 -19.03 -30.96 9.91
CA GLY A 121 -18.07 -30.30 10.81
C GLY A 121 -17.76 -28.86 10.41
N ARG A 122 -17.79 -28.55 9.10
CA ARG A 122 -17.58 -27.16 8.63
C ARG A 122 -18.78 -26.27 8.95
N ILE A 123 -20.01 -26.75 8.74
CA ILE A 123 -21.24 -26.02 9.07
C ILE A 123 -21.25 -25.70 10.56
N ASP A 124 -21.11 -26.71 11.43
CA ASP A 124 -21.03 -26.49 12.88
C ASP A 124 -19.92 -25.49 13.24
N TYR A 125 -18.74 -25.60 12.63
CA TYR A 125 -17.66 -24.68 12.92
C TYR A 125 -18.00 -23.21 12.58
N ILE A 126 -18.75 -22.95 11.50
CA ILE A 126 -19.10 -21.58 11.11
C ILE A 126 -20.36 -21.08 11.82
N THR A 127 -21.35 -21.92 12.11
CA THR A 127 -22.63 -21.46 12.69
C THR A 127 -22.67 -21.47 14.21
N ASN A 128 -21.69 -22.08 14.89
CA ASN A 128 -21.72 -22.27 16.33
C ASN A 128 -21.11 -21.06 17.08
N PRO A 129 -21.89 -20.34 17.91
CA PRO A 129 -21.41 -19.21 18.71
C PRO A 129 -20.29 -19.59 19.71
N LYS A 130 -20.25 -20.85 20.17
CA LYS A 130 -19.21 -21.33 21.11
C LYS A 130 -17.85 -21.49 20.43
N ARG A 131 -17.83 -21.70 19.11
CA ARG A 131 -16.61 -21.88 18.31
C ARG A 131 -16.15 -20.58 17.65
N GLN A 132 -17.08 -19.66 17.36
CA GLN A 132 -16.81 -18.36 16.75
C GLN A 132 -17.12 -17.20 17.70
N GLU A 133 -16.07 -16.51 18.17
CA GLU A 133 -16.18 -15.38 19.10
C GLU A 133 -16.93 -14.16 18.52
N ASN A 134 -16.97 -13.99 17.19
CA ASN A 134 -17.61 -12.84 16.54
C ASN A 134 -18.58 -13.28 15.42
N LEU A 135 -19.45 -14.23 15.73
CA LEU A 135 -20.57 -14.61 14.87
C LEU A 135 -21.71 -13.60 15.02
N TYR A 136 -22.23 -13.11 13.89
CA TYR A 136 -23.28 -12.10 13.87
C TYR A 136 -24.63 -12.59 13.35
N ALA A 137 -24.61 -13.43 12.32
CA ALA A 137 -25.81 -13.86 11.63
C ALA A 137 -25.56 -15.25 11.00
N VAL A 138 -26.61 -16.07 10.95
CA VAL A 138 -26.64 -17.36 10.27
C VAL A 138 -27.91 -17.39 9.43
N TYR A 139 -27.81 -17.87 8.19
CA TYR A 139 -28.95 -18.04 7.31
C TYR A 139 -28.84 -19.37 6.57
N ASN A 140 -29.85 -20.23 6.72
CA ASN A 140 -29.94 -21.51 6.05
C ASN A 140 -31.17 -21.50 5.14
N THR A 141 -30.98 -21.81 3.87
CA THR A 141 -32.05 -21.81 2.85
C THR A 141 -32.86 -23.11 2.84
N THR A 142 -32.49 -24.07 3.68
CA THR A 142 -33.07 -25.42 3.78
C THR A 142 -33.00 -25.91 5.23
N ASP A 143 -33.43 -27.13 5.48
CA ASP A 143 -33.38 -27.77 6.80
C ASP A 143 -32.00 -28.39 7.11
N ASP A 144 -31.75 -28.77 8.36
CA ASP A 144 -30.45 -29.37 8.76
C ASP A 144 -30.25 -30.80 8.25
N THR A 145 -31.34 -31.53 7.98
CA THR A 145 -31.30 -32.91 7.45
C THR A 145 -30.75 -32.92 6.03
N PHE A 146 -31.04 -31.88 5.24
CA PHE A 146 -30.53 -31.69 3.89
C PHE A 146 -29.00 -31.82 3.83
N TRP A 147 -28.28 -31.14 4.72
CA TRP A 147 -26.82 -31.13 4.72
C TRP A 147 -26.23 -32.48 5.11
N HIS A 148 -26.90 -33.22 6.00
CA HIS A 148 -26.52 -34.57 6.37
C HIS A 148 -26.68 -35.54 5.18
N ASP A 149 -27.82 -35.49 4.53
CA ASP A 149 -28.14 -36.31 3.36
C ASP A 149 -27.22 -35.98 2.18
N LEU A 150 -26.91 -34.71 1.95
CA LEU A 150 -26.01 -34.26 0.89
C LEU A 150 -24.60 -34.83 1.08
N ALA A 151 -24.08 -34.75 2.31
CA ALA A 151 -22.78 -35.32 2.66
C ALA A 151 -22.76 -36.85 2.48
N ARG A 152 -23.84 -37.54 2.86
CA ARG A 152 -23.99 -38.99 2.67
C ARG A 152 -24.04 -39.36 1.18
N CYS A 153 -24.88 -38.68 0.39
CA CYS A 153 -24.99 -38.86 -1.05
C CYS A 153 -23.63 -38.71 -1.74
N ASN A 154 -22.88 -37.65 -1.40
CA ASN A 154 -21.57 -37.41 -2.00
C ASN A 154 -20.53 -38.49 -1.65
N ARG A 155 -20.52 -38.98 -0.41
CA ARG A 155 -19.62 -40.08 0.00
C ARG A 155 -19.96 -41.39 -0.70
N LEU A 156 -21.24 -41.74 -0.82
CA LEU A 156 -21.69 -42.95 -1.51
C LEU A 156 -21.33 -42.90 -3.01
N GLU A 157 -21.65 -41.80 -3.69
CA GLU A 157 -21.33 -41.63 -5.10
C GLU A 157 -19.80 -41.61 -5.36
N PHE A 158 -19.02 -41.03 -4.44
CA PHE A 158 -17.57 -41.08 -4.52
C PHE A 158 -17.04 -42.51 -4.38
N LYS A 159 -17.57 -43.30 -3.43
CA LYS A 159 -17.21 -44.71 -3.25
C LYS A 159 -17.57 -45.53 -4.51
N LYS A 160 -18.77 -45.34 -5.07
CA LYS A 160 -19.21 -45.99 -6.32
C LYS A 160 -18.30 -45.66 -7.51
N SER A 161 -17.76 -44.44 -7.56
CA SER A 161 -16.91 -44.01 -8.67
C SER A 161 -15.52 -44.67 -8.72
N GLY A 162 -15.09 -45.35 -7.64
CA GLY A 162 -13.74 -45.96 -7.55
C GLY A 162 -12.58 -44.97 -7.66
N SER A 163 -12.85 -43.65 -7.60
CA SER A 163 -11.85 -42.62 -7.85
C SER A 163 -10.82 -42.53 -6.72
N ALA A 164 -9.53 -42.51 -7.07
CA ALA A 164 -8.46 -42.22 -6.11
C ALA A 164 -8.52 -40.74 -5.67
N GLY A 165 -8.68 -40.48 -4.37
CA GLY A 165 -8.66 -39.13 -3.81
C GLY A 165 -9.52 -38.93 -2.56
N LYS A 166 -9.74 -37.66 -2.19
CA LYS A 166 -10.65 -37.28 -1.09
C LYS A 166 -12.00 -36.85 -1.65
N CYS A 167 -13.08 -37.38 -1.08
CA CYS A 167 -14.45 -36.95 -1.39
C CYS A 167 -14.61 -35.44 -1.11
N ILE A 168 -15.17 -34.71 -2.08
CA ILE A 168 -15.59 -33.33 -1.92
C ILE A 168 -17.09 -33.36 -1.64
N GLU A 169 -17.48 -33.04 -0.41
CA GLU A 169 -18.88 -33.01 0.01
C GLU A 169 -19.57 -31.70 -0.39
N SER A 170 -18.83 -30.59 -0.45
CA SER A 170 -19.35 -29.27 -0.84
C SER A 170 -18.19 -28.29 -1.09
N ARG A 171 -18.51 -27.04 -1.43
CA ARG A 171 -17.59 -25.91 -1.50
C ARG A 171 -18.08 -24.75 -0.66
N GLU A 172 -17.13 -23.94 -0.25
CA GLU A 172 -17.36 -22.74 0.54
C GLU A 172 -16.80 -21.53 -0.19
N LEU A 173 -17.61 -20.48 -0.31
CA LEU A 173 -17.19 -19.14 -0.67
C LEU A 173 -16.92 -18.33 0.60
N ILE A 174 -15.78 -17.65 0.63
CA ILE A 174 -15.42 -16.69 1.67
C ILE A 174 -15.37 -15.32 1.01
N ILE A 175 -16.27 -14.44 1.41
CA ILE A 175 -16.49 -13.11 0.82
C ILE A 175 -16.13 -12.07 1.87
N ALA A 176 -15.08 -11.28 1.63
CA ALA A 176 -14.74 -10.17 2.51
C ALA A 176 -15.62 -8.95 2.19
N LEU A 177 -16.17 -8.32 3.23
CA LEU A 177 -17.00 -7.14 3.14
C LEU A 177 -16.20 -5.88 3.57
N PRO A 178 -16.39 -4.74 2.88
CA PRO A 178 -15.74 -3.50 3.24
C PRO A 178 -16.38 -2.86 4.49
N GLU A 179 -15.69 -1.89 5.07
CA GLU A 179 -16.06 -1.26 6.35
C GLU A 179 -17.49 -0.71 6.43
N PRO A 180 -18.11 -0.16 5.35
CA PRO A 180 -19.49 0.32 5.41
C PRO A 180 -20.52 -0.72 5.85
N PHE A 181 -20.28 -2.01 5.56
CA PHE A 181 -21.17 -3.10 5.96
C PHE A 181 -21.17 -3.36 7.46
N CYS A 182 -20.20 -2.87 8.22
CA CYS A 182 -20.19 -3.00 9.68
C CYS A 182 -21.38 -2.30 10.35
N ASN A 183 -21.90 -1.24 9.71
CA ASN A 183 -23.00 -0.42 10.21
C ASN A 183 -24.36 -0.82 9.64
N MET A 184 -24.40 -1.77 8.70
CA MET A 184 -25.64 -2.28 8.11
C MET A 184 -26.24 -3.40 8.97
N ASP A 185 -27.51 -3.72 8.70
CA ASP A 185 -28.17 -4.89 9.26
C ASP A 185 -27.51 -6.17 8.73
N LYS A 186 -26.85 -6.89 9.63
CA LYS A 186 -26.02 -8.05 9.30
C LYS A 186 -26.85 -9.23 8.83
N GLN A 187 -28.07 -9.36 9.34
CA GLN A 187 -28.98 -10.43 8.95
C GLN A 187 -29.47 -10.19 7.52
N LYS A 188 -29.98 -8.99 7.23
CA LYS A 188 -30.45 -8.62 5.87
C LYS A 188 -29.34 -8.73 4.84
N VAL A 189 -28.14 -8.23 5.13
CA VAL A 189 -26.99 -8.35 4.22
C VAL A 189 -26.63 -9.83 3.99
N LEU A 190 -26.65 -10.67 5.03
CA LEU A 190 -26.35 -12.09 4.86
C LEU A 190 -27.40 -12.80 3.99
N GLU A 191 -28.68 -12.51 4.23
CA GLU A 191 -29.81 -13.02 3.46
C GLU A 191 -29.71 -12.59 2.00
N ASP A 192 -29.54 -11.30 1.71
CA ASP A 192 -29.42 -10.76 0.35
C ASP A 192 -28.29 -11.44 -0.43
N PHE A 193 -27.10 -11.58 0.17
CA PHE A 193 -25.96 -12.24 -0.48
C PHE A 193 -26.23 -13.73 -0.73
N THR A 194 -26.88 -14.41 0.22
CA THR A 194 -27.18 -15.84 0.09
C THR A 194 -28.28 -16.08 -0.94
N GLU A 195 -29.31 -15.24 -0.95
CA GLU A 195 -30.40 -15.26 -1.92
C GLU A 195 -29.93 -14.94 -3.33
N LEU A 196 -29.01 -13.99 -3.49
CA LEU A 196 -28.37 -13.73 -4.78
C LEU A 196 -27.74 -15.00 -5.34
N PHE A 197 -26.98 -15.75 -4.52
CA PHE A 197 -26.39 -17.01 -4.97
C PHE A 197 -27.45 -18.06 -5.30
N ARG A 198 -28.43 -18.25 -4.39
CA ARG A 198 -29.50 -19.24 -4.55
C ARG A 198 -30.29 -19.00 -5.83
N LYS A 199 -30.70 -17.76 -6.09
CA LYS A 199 -31.44 -17.38 -7.30
C LYS A 199 -30.59 -17.54 -8.58
N THR A 200 -29.29 -17.25 -8.50
CA THR A 200 -28.39 -17.36 -9.66
C THR A 200 -28.13 -18.82 -10.06
N TYR A 201 -27.98 -19.72 -9.09
CA TYR A 201 -27.52 -21.09 -9.36
C TYR A 201 -28.53 -22.19 -9.04
N GLY A 202 -29.69 -21.85 -8.46
CA GLY A 202 -30.77 -22.81 -8.14
C GLY A 202 -30.38 -23.87 -7.11
N VAL A 203 -29.41 -23.58 -6.23
CA VAL A 203 -28.91 -24.54 -5.23
C VAL A 203 -29.04 -24.00 -3.81
N ASN A 204 -29.30 -24.91 -2.88
CA ASN A 204 -29.39 -24.58 -1.46
C ASN A 204 -28.02 -24.19 -0.90
N CYS A 205 -28.06 -23.19 -0.02
CA CYS A 205 -26.93 -22.55 0.64
C CYS A 205 -27.16 -22.42 2.15
N ILE A 206 -26.07 -22.46 2.90
CA ILE A 206 -26.00 -22.08 4.30
C ILE A 206 -24.86 -21.10 4.48
N ALA A 207 -25.14 -19.97 5.09
CA ALA A 207 -24.18 -18.89 5.24
C ALA A 207 -24.11 -18.38 6.68
N ALA A 208 -22.95 -17.85 7.04
CA ALA A 208 -22.72 -17.21 8.32
C ALA A 208 -21.83 -15.98 8.15
N MET A 209 -22.11 -14.90 8.88
CA MET A 209 -21.34 -13.66 8.84
C MET A 209 -20.51 -13.49 10.11
N HIS A 210 -19.19 -13.36 9.95
CA HIS A 210 -18.24 -13.26 11.06
C HIS A 210 -17.31 -12.04 10.95
N HIS A 211 -16.81 -11.61 12.10
CA HIS A 211 -15.54 -10.91 12.18
C HIS A 211 -14.39 -11.87 12.47
N ASN A 212 -13.19 -11.57 11.96
CA ASN A 212 -11.98 -12.21 12.48
C ASN A 212 -11.76 -11.86 13.97
N LYS A 213 -10.90 -12.59 14.67
CA LYS A 213 -10.65 -12.38 16.11
C LYS A 213 -10.29 -10.93 16.48
N THR A 214 -9.59 -10.23 15.61
CA THR A 214 -9.19 -8.82 15.82
C THR A 214 -10.24 -7.80 15.38
N LYS A 215 -11.41 -8.22 14.88
CA LYS A 215 -12.50 -7.36 14.35
C LYS A 215 -12.04 -6.39 13.25
N THR A 216 -11.09 -6.81 12.42
CA THR A 216 -10.56 -6.02 11.30
C THR A 216 -11.05 -6.49 9.94
N ASN A 217 -11.71 -7.64 9.83
CA ASN A 217 -12.16 -8.20 8.56
C ASN A 217 -13.53 -8.87 8.72
N LEU A 218 -14.58 -8.18 8.26
CA LEU A 218 -15.94 -8.68 8.19
C LEU A 218 -16.06 -9.57 6.96
N HIS A 219 -16.57 -10.79 7.13
CA HIS A 219 -16.65 -11.73 6.02
C HIS A 219 -17.84 -12.68 6.15
N ILE A 220 -18.36 -13.10 5.00
CA ILE A 220 -19.39 -14.12 4.87
C ILE A 220 -18.71 -15.44 4.51
N HIS A 221 -19.05 -16.49 5.25
CA HIS A 221 -18.86 -17.88 4.85
C HIS A 221 -20.16 -18.36 4.20
N LEU A 222 -20.14 -18.72 2.93
CA LEU A 222 -21.30 -19.24 2.20
C LEU A 222 -20.96 -20.64 1.68
N ILE A 223 -21.57 -21.66 2.26
CA ILE A 223 -21.45 -23.06 1.86
C ILE A 223 -22.66 -23.37 0.96
N PHE A 224 -22.41 -24.03 -0.17
CA PHE A 224 -23.47 -24.32 -1.14
C PHE A 224 -23.44 -25.77 -1.62
N SER A 225 -24.59 -26.29 -2.00
CA SER A 225 -24.70 -27.61 -2.61
C SER A 225 -24.17 -27.59 -4.03
N GLU A 226 -23.33 -28.58 -4.40
CA GLU A 226 -22.97 -28.81 -5.81
C GLU A 226 -24.07 -29.55 -6.59
N ARG A 227 -25.22 -29.84 -5.96
CA ARG A 227 -26.36 -30.59 -6.49
C ARG A 227 -27.66 -29.83 -6.23
N GLU A 228 -28.63 -29.98 -7.11
CA GLU A 228 -29.99 -29.52 -6.87
C GLU A 228 -30.76 -30.52 -6.03
N GLU A 229 -31.69 -30.01 -5.24
CA GLU A 229 -32.69 -30.81 -4.56
C GLU A 229 -33.79 -31.19 -5.55
N LEU A 230 -34.08 -32.48 -5.67
CA LEU A 230 -35.14 -32.96 -6.53
C LEU A 230 -36.44 -32.96 -5.75
N LYS A 231 -37.43 -32.17 -6.18
CA LYS A 231 -38.73 -32.01 -5.50
C LYS A 231 -39.40 -33.33 -5.09
N ASN A 232 -39.32 -34.36 -5.95
CA ASN A 232 -39.93 -35.67 -5.72
C ASN A 232 -38.91 -36.78 -5.39
N GLY A 233 -37.61 -36.47 -5.42
CA GLY A 233 -36.52 -37.46 -5.43
C GLY A 233 -36.60 -38.45 -6.60
N ILE A 234 -35.49 -39.13 -6.91
CA ILE A 234 -35.51 -40.25 -7.86
C ILE A 234 -35.66 -41.53 -7.05
N LYS A 235 -36.84 -42.15 -7.11
CA LYS A 235 -37.11 -43.48 -6.57
C LYS A 235 -36.88 -44.51 -7.67
N LYS A 236 -35.90 -45.39 -7.52
CA LYS A 236 -35.80 -46.58 -8.36
C LYS A 236 -36.69 -47.66 -7.75
N ILE A 237 -37.78 -47.94 -8.47
CA ILE A 237 -38.74 -48.99 -8.13
C ILE A 237 -38.35 -50.24 -8.91
N ALA A 238 -38.33 -51.38 -8.23
CA ALA A 238 -38.08 -52.66 -8.87
C ALA A 238 -39.25 -53.01 -9.80
N THR A 239 -38.99 -53.08 -11.11
CA THR A 239 -40.00 -53.47 -12.13
C THR A 239 -40.32 -54.97 -12.08
N ARG A 240 -39.41 -55.77 -11.53
CA ARG A 240 -39.51 -57.21 -11.26
C ARG A 240 -38.80 -57.53 -9.94
N ASN A 241 -39.04 -58.73 -9.40
CA ASN A 241 -38.27 -59.20 -8.25
C ASN A 241 -36.78 -59.21 -8.61
N MET A 242 -35.95 -58.52 -7.82
CA MET A 242 -34.50 -58.52 -7.96
C MET A 242 -33.89 -59.32 -6.82
N PHE A 243 -32.92 -60.14 -7.17
CA PHE A 243 -32.31 -61.15 -6.31
C PHE A 243 -30.84 -60.83 -6.15
N TYR A 244 -30.34 -60.73 -4.91
CA TYR A 244 -28.94 -60.43 -4.62
C TYR A 244 -28.33 -61.48 -3.70
N ASP A 245 -27.21 -62.07 -4.10
CA ASP A 245 -26.49 -63.07 -3.29
C ASP A 245 -25.84 -62.48 -2.02
N GLU A 246 -25.13 -63.29 -1.24
CA GLU A 246 -24.47 -62.85 0.00
C GLU A 246 -23.41 -61.76 -0.22
N THR A 247 -22.88 -61.66 -1.44
CA THR A 247 -21.89 -60.64 -1.84
C THR A 247 -22.54 -59.35 -2.34
N GLY A 248 -23.87 -59.33 -2.49
CA GLY A 248 -24.64 -58.21 -3.04
C GLY A 248 -24.62 -58.15 -4.57
N LYS A 249 -24.25 -59.24 -5.25
CA LYS A 249 -24.29 -59.35 -6.72
C LYS A 249 -25.66 -59.82 -7.16
N HIS A 250 -26.17 -59.23 -8.23
CA HIS A 250 -27.49 -59.57 -8.76
C HIS A 250 -27.47 -60.97 -9.40
N VAL A 251 -28.30 -61.88 -8.90
CA VAL A 251 -28.49 -63.24 -9.43
C VAL A 251 -29.77 -63.33 -10.26
N ARG A 252 -29.83 -64.28 -11.19
CA ARG A 252 -30.94 -64.33 -12.16
C ARG A 252 -32.22 -64.90 -11.55
N THR A 253 -32.09 -65.85 -10.63
CA THR A 253 -33.22 -66.60 -10.08
C THR A 253 -33.18 -66.69 -8.55
N LYS A 254 -34.37 -66.86 -7.94
CA LYS A 254 -34.49 -67.08 -6.49
C LYS A 254 -33.77 -68.36 -6.04
N LYS A 255 -33.71 -69.40 -6.88
CA LYS A 255 -33.08 -70.70 -6.58
C LYS A 255 -31.60 -70.54 -6.22
N GLU A 256 -30.90 -69.63 -6.90
CA GLU A 256 -29.48 -69.34 -6.64
C GLU A 256 -29.21 -68.80 -5.22
N MET A 257 -30.25 -68.36 -4.50
CA MET A 257 -30.16 -67.78 -3.15
C MET A 257 -30.66 -68.70 -2.04
N LEU A 258 -31.13 -69.90 -2.36
CA LEU A 258 -31.70 -70.82 -1.38
C LEU A 258 -30.60 -71.73 -0.79
N ASP A 259 -30.73 -72.11 0.48
CA ASP A 259 -29.98 -73.21 1.09
C ASP A 259 -30.62 -74.56 0.71
N ASP A 260 -29.97 -75.64 1.15
CA ASP A 260 -30.42 -77.02 0.93
C ASP A 260 -31.80 -77.30 1.56
N ASN A 261 -32.24 -76.45 2.50
CA ASN A 261 -33.55 -76.51 3.15
C ASN A 261 -34.60 -75.61 2.46
N GLY A 262 -34.27 -74.98 1.34
CA GLY A 262 -35.18 -74.11 0.59
C GLY A 262 -35.40 -72.71 1.18
N ASN A 263 -34.63 -72.31 2.19
CA ASN A 263 -34.67 -70.99 2.81
C ASN A 263 -33.65 -70.03 2.17
N VAL A 264 -33.91 -68.72 2.21
CA VAL A 264 -32.96 -67.73 1.69
C VAL A 264 -31.70 -67.70 2.57
N ARG A 265 -30.53 -67.96 1.96
CA ARG A 265 -29.25 -67.99 2.67
C ARG A 265 -28.97 -66.68 3.40
N LYS A 266 -28.32 -66.74 4.56
CA LYS A 266 -28.05 -65.56 5.40
C LYS A 266 -27.15 -64.56 4.65
N GLY A 267 -27.66 -63.34 4.41
CA GLY A 267 -26.96 -62.28 3.68
C GLY A 267 -27.48 -62.02 2.27
N CYS A 268 -28.26 -62.95 1.71
CA CYS A 268 -28.98 -62.79 0.46
C CYS A 268 -30.18 -61.82 0.63
N ASN A 269 -30.41 -60.92 -0.35
CA ASN A 269 -31.48 -59.91 -0.27
C ASN A 269 -32.43 -59.95 -1.49
N ILE A 270 -33.73 -59.93 -1.23
CA ILE A 270 -34.78 -59.94 -2.27
C ILE A 270 -35.52 -58.62 -2.24
N ILE A 271 -35.47 -57.90 -3.36
CA ILE A 271 -36.24 -56.68 -3.57
C ILE A 271 -37.45 -57.04 -4.41
N ARG A 272 -38.64 -56.97 -3.83
CA ARG A 272 -39.88 -57.37 -4.52
C ARG A 272 -40.29 -56.34 -5.57
N LYS A 273 -40.99 -56.79 -6.62
CA LYS A 273 -41.62 -55.92 -7.61
C LYS A 273 -42.47 -54.86 -6.90
N GLY A 274 -42.32 -53.60 -7.31
CA GLY A 274 -43.00 -52.45 -6.70
C GLY A 274 -42.28 -51.85 -5.49
N GLN A 275 -41.24 -52.49 -4.93
CA GLN A 275 -40.45 -51.91 -3.85
C GLN A 275 -39.41 -50.90 -4.37
N VAL A 276 -39.22 -49.82 -3.61
CA VAL A 276 -38.16 -48.84 -3.86
C VAL A 276 -36.86 -49.40 -3.28
N TYR A 277 -35.83 -49.56 -4.12
CA TYR A 277 -34.52 -50.05 -3.68
C TYR A 277 -33.41 -49.01 -3.67
N GLU A 278 -33.59 -47.91 -4.41
CA GLU A 278 -32.68 -46.79 -4.36
C GLU A 278 -33.51 -45.50 -4.34
N TYR A 279 -33.30 -44.66 -3.33
CA TYR A 279 -33.85 -43.32 -3.26
C TYR A 279 -32.72 -42.31 -3.36
N ASN A 280 -32.82 -41.39 -4.30
CA ASN A 280 -31.84 -40.33 -4.48
C ASN A 280 -32.51 -38.95 -4.42
N ARG A 281 -32.27 -38.23 -3.31
CA ARG A 281 -32.80 -36.87 -3.05
C ARG A 281 -32.17 -35.79 -3.94
N PHE A 282 -30.97 -36.05 -4.50
CA PHE A 282 -30.16 -35.03 -5.17
C PHE A 282 -29.87 -35.33 -6.63
N SER A 283 -29.74 -34.28 -7.44
CA SER A 283 -29.29 -34.36 -8.83
C SER A 283 -27.84 -34.86 -8.93
N LYS A 284 -27.36 -35.10 -10.16
CA LYS A 284 -25.91 -35.19 -10.43
C LYS A 284 -25.23 -33.86 -10.08
N LYS A 285 -23.94 -33.91 -9.74
CA LYS A 285 -23.16 -32.70 -9.45
C LYS A 285 -23.08 -31.81 -10.68
N LYS A 286 -23.37 -30.52 -10.52
CA LYS A 286 -23.16 -29.52 -11.57
C LYS A 286 -21.67 -29.35 -11.83
N ALA A 287 -21.26 -29.54 -13.09
CA ALA A 287 -19.87 -29.43 -13.50
C ALA A 287 -19.36 -27.97 -13.48
N GLU A 288 -20.27 -26.99 -13.62
CA GLU A 288 -19.95 -25.56 -13.65
C GLU A 288 -19.17 -25.09 -12.41
N PHE A 289 -19.51 -25.59 -11.22
CA PHE A 289 -18.84 -25.24 -9.96
C PHE A 289 -17.37 -25.69 -9.89
N LYS A 290 -16.95 -26.60 -10.79
CA LYS A 290 -15.56 -27.04 -10.93
C LYS A 290 -14.77 -26.16 -11.91
N ALA A 291 -15.45 -25.44 -12.81
CA ALA A 291 -14.81 -24.67 -13.85
C ALA A 291 -14.05 -23.46 -13.28
N ARG A 292 -12.92 -23.08 -13.92
CA ARG A 292 -12.18 -21.87 -13.54
C ARG A 292 -12.98 -20.59 -13.80
N SER A 293 -13.86 -20.61 -14.80
CA SER A 293 -14.78 -19.52 -15.14
C SER A 293 -15.74 -19.22 -14.00
N PHE A 294 -16.19 -20.22 -13.24
CA PHE A 294 -17.11 -20.04 -12.11
C PHE A 294 -16.56 -19.06 -11.07
N LEU A 295 -15.35 -19.28 -10.55
CA LEU A 295 -14.75 -18.36 -9.56
C LEU A 295 -14.54 -16.94 -10.15
N LYS A 296 -14.24 -16.83 -11.45
CA LYS A 296 -14.11 -15.53 -12.11
C LYS A 296 -15.45 -14.80 -12.20
N GLY A 297 -16.52 -15.52 -12.56
CA GLY A 297 -17.90 -15.03 -12.56
C GLY A 297 -18.32 -14.59 -11.17
N MET A 298 -18.13 -15.44 -10.15
CA MET A 298 -18.45 -15.12 -8.75
C MET A 298 -17.75 -13.87 -8.24
N LYS A 299 -16.47 -13.69 -8.58
CA LYS A 299 -15.73 -12.49 -8.23
C LYS A 299 -16.36 -11.25 -8.83
N THR A 300 -16.80 -11.31 -10.07
CA THR A 300 -17.43 -10.18 -10.77
C THR A 300 -18.79 -9.88 -10.16
N LEU A 301 -19.67 -10.90 -10.09
CA LEU A 301 -21.02 -10.81 -9.53
C LEU A 301 -21.05 -10.17 -8.14
N TYR A 302 -20.27 -10.70 -7.19
CA TYR A 302 -20.28 -10.15 -5.84
C TYR A 302 -19.54 -8.81 -5.73
N THR A 303 -18.58 -8.50 -6.61
CA THR A 303 -17.96 -7.18 -6.60
C THR A 303 -18.95 -6.11 -7.05
N GLU A 304 -19.73 -6.40 -8.09
CA GLU A 304 -20.79 -5.52 -8.58
C GLU A 304 -21.90 -5.38 -7.53
N HIS A 305 -22.33 -6.49 -6.92
CA HIS A 305 -23.31 -6.45 -5.85
C HIS A 305 -22.81 -5.63 -4.65
N ILE A 306 -21.59 -5.86 -4.15
CA ILE A 306 -20.99 -5.05 -3.08
C ILE A 306 -20.96 -3.57 -3.48
N ASN A 307 -20.53 -3.26 -4.71
CA ASN A 307 -20.42 -1.89 -5.20
C ASN A 307 -21.75 -1.16 -5.30
N SER A 308 -22.88 -1.87 -5.43
CA SER A 308 -24.21 -1.26 -5.42
C SER A 308 -24.56 -0.61 -4.08
N PHE A 309 -23.94 -1.07 -2.98
CA PHE A 309 -24.08 -0.49 -1.64
C PHE A 309 -23.04 0.58 -1.31
N LEU A 310 -22.11 0.89 -2.23
CA LEU A 310 -20.97 1.76 -1.96
C LEU A 310 -21.02 3.06 -2.78
N ASN A 311 -20.52 4.14 -2.18
CA ASN A 311 -20.23 5.39 -2.88
C ASN A 311 -19.13 5.19 -3.94
N ASP A 312 -19.10 6.04 -4.97
CA ASP A 312 -18.12 5.95 -6.07
C ASP A 312 -16.66 5.93 -5.61
N LYS A 313 -16.35 6.67 -4.54
CA LYS A 313 -15.00 6.72 -3.95
C LYS A 313 -14.59 5.40 -3.29
N ASP A 314 -15.57 4.60 -2.92
CA ASP A 314 -15.42 3.39 -2.13
C ASP A 314 -15.51 2.11 -2.98
N LYS A 315 -15.91 2.21 -4.24
CA LYS A 315 -16.08 1.06 -5.15
C LYS A 315 -14.82 0.19 -5.23
N LEU A 316 -15.04 -1.11 -5.08
CA LEU A 316 -14.05 -2.16 -5.20
C LEU A 316 -13.85 -2.57 -6.67
N LYS A 317 -12.67 -3.10 -6.98
CA LYS A 317 -12.36 -3.72 -8.28
C LYS A 317 -12.07 -5.20 -8.09
N VAL A 318 -12.37 -6.00 -9.12
CA VAL A 318 -11.92 -7.40 -9.14
C VAL A 318 -10.41 -7.42 -9.26
N PHE A 319 -9.74 -8.10 -8.32
CA PHE A 319 -8.29 -8.20 -8.34
C PHE A 319 -7.78 -8.80 -9.65
N ASN A 320 -6.87 -8.09 -10.31
CA ASN A 320 -6.26 -8.50 -11.57
C ASN A 320 -4.75 -8.72 -11.39
N ASN A 321 -4.27 -9.94 -11.62
CA ASN A 321 -2.84 -10.26 -11.58
C ASN A 321 -2.00 -9.46 -12.59
N LYS A 322 -2.62 -8.99 -13.68
CA LYS A 322 -2.00 -8.16 -14.72
C LYS A 322 -1.98 -6.66 -14.38
N ASP A 323 -2.49 -6.27 -13.22
CA ASP A 323 -2.42 -4.87 -12.78
C ASP A 323 -0.98 -4.44 -12.43
N VAL A 324 -0.74 -3.16 -12.18
CA VAL A 324 0.60 -2.60 -11.91
C VAL A 324 1.23 -3.11 -10.62
N TYR A 325 0.43 -3.53 -9.64
CA TYR A 325 0.90 -3.98 -8.33
C TYR A 325 1.35 -5.45 -8.31
N LEU A 326 2.23 -5.78 -7.36
CA LEU A 326 2.64 -7.14 -7.05
C LEU A 326 1.92 -7.62 -5.77
N PRO A 327 1.17 -8.74 -5.83
CA PRO A 327 0.50 -9.28 -4.65
C PRO A 327 1.52 -9.87 -3.68
N THR A 328 1.36 -9.60 -2.39
CA THR A 328 2.15 -10.25 -1.33
C THR A 328 1.61 -11.65 -1.05
N LYS A 329 2.48 -12.53 -0.56
CA LYS A 329 2.10 -13.90 -0.18
C LYS A 329 1.90 -13.98 1.34
N LYS A 330 0.78 -14.58 1.77
CA LYS A 330 0.55 -14.89 3.18
C LYS A 330 1.53 -15.97 3.64
N ILE A 331 2.11 -15.77 4.83
CA ILE A 331 2.99 -16.76 5.48
C ILE A 331 2.10 -17.62 6.39
N GLY A 332 2.06 -18.93 6.11
CA GLY A 332 1.36 -19.90 6.96
C GLY A 332 2.13 -20.20 8.24
N LYS A 333 1.43 -20.72 9.26
CA LYS A 333 2.06 -21.25 10.48
C LYS A 333 3.00 -22.41 10.09
N ASN A 334 4.18 -22.47 10.71
CA ASN A 334 5.20 -23.51 10.52
C ASN A 334 5.65 -23.72 9.06
N ASN A 335 5.67 -22.67 8.24
CA ASN A 335 6.12 -22.77 6.86
C ASN A 335 7.66 -22.79 6.79
N PRO A 336 8.31 -23.85 6.25
CA PRO A 336 9.77 -23.93 6.16
C PRO A 336 10.39 -22.85 5.25
N LYS A 337 9.59 -22.21 4.36
CA LYS A 337 10.02 -21.12 3.47
C LYS A 337 9.60 -19.73 3.97
N ALA A 338 9.25 -19.60 5.26
CA ALA A 338 8.74 -18.35 5.82
C ALA A 338 9.71 -17.17 5.60
N GLU A 339 11.00 -17.35 5.88
CA GLU A 339 12.01 -16.30 5.68
C GLU A 339 12.13 -15.85 4.22
N GLN A 340 12.16 -16.80 3.28
CA GLN A 340 12.20 -16.45 1.86
C GLN A 340 10.95 -15.70 1.40
N ILE A 341 9.77 -16.08 1.92
CA ILE A 341 8.53 -15.36 1.63
C ILE A 341 8.57 -13.94 2.23
N ARG A 342 9.18 -13.74 3.41
CA ARG A 342 9.37 -12.41 4.02
C ARG A 342 10.22 -11.52 3.13
N LYS A 343 11.40 -11.98 2.69
CA LYS A 343 12.29 -11.23 1.78
C LYS A 343 11.59 -10.88 0.46
N ASN A 344 10.96 -11.87 -0.17
CA ASN A 344 10.18 -11.67 -1.39
C ASN A 344 9.03 -10.67 -1.20
N ASN A 345 8.38 -10.65 -0.03
CA ASN A 345 7.35 -9.67 0.28
C ASN A 345 7.92 -8.26 0.50
N GLN A 346 9.13 -8.11 1.08
CA GLN A 346 9.78 -6.81 1.23
C GLN A 346 10.05 -6.15 -0.12
N VAL A 347 10.60 -6.89 -1.09
CA VAL A 347 10.81 -6.33 -2.45
C VAL A 347 9.50 -6.02 -3.17
N ARG A 348 8.44 -6.82 -2.95
CA ARG A 348 7.08 -6.50 -3.47
C ARG A 348 6.51 -5.22 -2.87
N ILE A 349 6.71 -5.01 -1.57
CA ILE A 349 6.30 -3.76 -0.88
C ILE A 349 7.09 -2.58 -1.45
N LYS A 350 8.40 -2.73 -1.67
CA LYS A 350 9.24 -1.70 -2.30
C LYS A 350 8.72 -1.33 -3.69
N TRP A 351 8.48 -2.32 -4.56
CA TRP A 351 7.86 -2.10 -5.88
C TRP A 351 6.51 -1.39 -5.77
N ASN A 352 5.59 -1.89 -4.94
CA ASN A 352 4.27 -1.30 -4.79
C ASN A 352 4.36 0.16 -4.29
N SER A 353 5.33 0.47 -3.43
CA SER A 353 5.56 1.85 -2.99
C SER A 353 6.12 2.74 -4.10
N THR A 354 6.98 2.22 -4.96
CA THR A 354 7.48 2.97 -6.15
C THR A 354 6.36 3.15 -7.18
N VAL A 355 5.46 2.19 -7.34
CA VAL A 355 4.23 2.35 -8.14
C VAL A 355 3.35 3.46 -7.59
N ASP A 356 3.13 3.51 -6.28
CA ASP A 356 2.35 4.60 -5.65
C ASP A 356 2.98 5.97 -5.91
N GLU A 357 4.32 6.07 -5.84
CA GLU A 357 5.06 7.29 -6.19
C GLU A 357 4.90 7.66 -7.67
N GLY A 358 5.01 6.68 -8.58
CA GLY A 358 4.78 6.88 -10.01
C GLY A 358 3.38 7.40 -10.31
N LEU A 359 2.35 6.80 -9.71
CA LEU A 359 0.98 7.28 -9.87
C LEU A 359 0.78 8.68 -9.29
N PHE A 360 1.47 9.03 -8.20
CA PHE A 360 1.43 10.37 -7.63
C PHE A 360 2.00 11.43 -8.58
N TYR A 361 3.11 11.12 -9.27
CA TYR A 361 3.69 11.98 -10.31
C TYR A 361 3.03 11.80 -11.69
N GLN A 362 1.83 11.17 -11.75
CA GLN A 362 1.02 11.01 -12.95
C GLN A 362 1.69 10.16 -14.06
N VAL A 363 2.62 9.28 -13.71
CA VAL A 363 3.18 8.30 -14.65
C VAL A 363 2.05 7.39 -15.15
N PRO A 364 1.83 7.30 -16.48
CA PRO A 364 0.77 6.46 -17.03
C PRO A 364 0.93 4.98 -16.65
N ARG A 365 -0.17 4.35 -16.23
CA ARG A 365 -0.22 2.92 -15.85
C ARG A 365 0.30 1.98 -16.93
N LYS A 366 0.19 2.36 -18.21
CA LYS A 366 0.70 1.57 -19.35
C LYS A 366 2.21 1.32 -19.22
N TYR A 367 3.00 2.36 -18.94
CA TYR A 367 4.45 2.25 -18.81
C TYR A 367 4.87 1.46 -17.57
N ILE A 368 4.20 1.69 -16.44
CA ILE A 368 4.44 0.92 -15.21
C ILE A 368 4.21 -0.58 -15.45
N ARG A 369 3.16 -0.92 -16.20
CA ARG A 369 2.85 -2.30 -16.58
C ARG A 369 3.91 -2.88 -17.50
N THR A 370 4.35 -2.14 -18.52
CA THR A 370 5.45 -2.55 -19.41
C THR A 370 6.71 -2.86 -18.61
N ILE A 371 7.11 -1.98 -17.66
CA ILE A 371 8.27 -2.23 -16.80
C ILE A 371 8.10 -3.51 -15.98
N LYS A 372 6.92 -3.73 -15.38
CA LYS A 372 6.61 -4.96 -14.64
C LYS A 372 6.71 -6.20 -15.53
N GLU A 373 6.13 -6.16 -16.72
CA GLU A 373 6.11 -7.28 -17.66
C GLU A 373 7.51 -7.61 -18.17
N GLU A 374 8.25 -6.60 -18.65
CA GLU A 374 9.60 -6.75 -19.20
C GLU A 374 10.64 -7.13 -18.13
N LYS A 375 10.68 -6.40 -17.01
CA LYS A 375 11.77 -6.56 -16.04
C LYS A 375 11.49 -7.62 -14.99
N ILE A 376 10.24 -7.92 -14.67
CA ILE A 376 9.90 -8.90 -13.64
C ILE A 376 9.40 -10.19 -14.27
N LEU A 377 8.30 -10.15 -15.04
CA LEU A 377 7.66 -11.38 -15.50
C LEU A 377 8.53 -12.14 -16.52
N LYS A 378 9.08 -11.47 -17.53
CA LYS A 378 9.96 -12.13 -18.51
C LYS A 378 11.23 -12.70 -17.87
N ASN A 379 11.89 -11.91 -17.01
CA ASN A 379 13.09 -12.38 -16.30
C ASN A 379 12.80 -13.62 -15.44
N VAL A 380 11.75 -13.58 -14.61
CA VAL A 380 11.37 -14.73 -13.77
C VAL A 380 11.01 -15.96 -14.61
N ASN A 381 10.32 -15.78 -15.73
CA ASN A 381 9.97 -16.88 -16.64
C ASN A 381 11.19 -17.46 -17.36
N LYS A 382 12.18 -16.65 -17.74
CA LYS A 382 13.42 -17.08 -18.42
C LYS A 382 14.22 -18.04 -17.52
N PHE A 383 14.39 -17.67 -16.25
CA PHE A 383 15.08 -18.53 -15.28
C PHE A 383 14.27 -19.76 -14.87
N GLY A 384 12.93 -19.72 -14.99
CA GLY A 384 12.05 -20.86 -14.67
C GLY A 384 12.06 -21.94 -15.73
N LYS A 385 12.38 -21.60 -16.98
CA LYS A 385 12.53 -22.55 -18.09
C LYS A 385 13.92 -23.17 -18.18
N THR A 386 14.97 -22.52 -17.66
CA THR A 386 16.33 -23.07 -17.67
C THR A 386 16.52 -24.27 -16.73
N GLU A 387 15.66 -24.47 -15.73
CA GLU A 387 15.68 -25.69 -14.88
C GLU A 387 14.90 -26.87 -15.49
N THR A 388 14.14 -26.64 -16.58
CA THR A 388 13.48 -27.71 -17.35
C THR A 388 14.29 -28.05 -18.60
N LYS A 389 15.56 -28.45 -18.44
CA LYS A 389 16.23 -29.26 -19.47
C LYS A 389 16.00 -30.73 -19.16
N THR A 390 15.46 -31.42 -20.16
CA THR A 390 15.11 -32.83 -20.21
C THR A 390 16.30 -33.71 -19.84
N VAL A 391 16.15 -34.51 -18.79
CA VAL A 391 16.88 -35.78 -18.67
C VAL A 391 15.83 -36.87 -18.91
N GLY A 392 15.94 -37.54 -20.06
CA GLY A 392 15.20 -38.77 -20.40
C GLY A 392 13.67 -38.69 -20.33
N GLY A 393 13.02 -38.17 -21.37
CA GLY A 393 11.69 -38.60 -21.82
C GLY A 393 10.46 -38.52 -20.87
N LEU A 394 10.59 -38.16 -19.59
CA LEU A 394 9.48 -38.06 -18.66
C LEU A 394 9.34 -36.64 -18.11
N ARG A 395 8.24 -35.97 -18.45
CA ARG A 395 7.80 -34.72 -17.80
C ARG A 395 7.37 -35.00 -16.36
N LYS A 396 8.32 -35.21 -15.45
CA LYS A 396 8.05 -35.15 -14.01
C LYS A 396 8.10 -33.69 -13.58
N ASN A 397 6.95 -33.12 -13.22
CA ASN A 397 6.90 -31.91 -12.40
C ASN A 397 7.57 -32.25 -11.06
N LYS A 398 8.87 -31.96 -10.89
CA LYS A 398 9.57 -32.19 -9.62
C LYS A 398 8.88 -31.37 -8.53
N SER A 399 8.14 -32.07 -7.68
CA SER A 399 7.57 -31.56 -6.45
C SER A 399 8.70 -31.24 -5.46
N SER A 400 9.15 -29.99 -5.45
CA SER A 400 9.54 -29.19 -4.26
C SER A 400 10.28 -29.82 -3.07
N ARG A 401 11.06 -30.88 -3.24
CA ARG A 401 11.99 -31.43 -2.24
C ARG A 401 13.31 -31.68 -2.95
N GLU A 402 14.39 -31.13 -2.38
CA GLU A 402 15.77 -31.09 -2.90
C GLU A 402 15.95 -30.14 -4.09
N SER A 403 16.96 -29.29 -4.24
CA SER A 403 18.04 -28.67 -3.44
C SER A 403 18.67 -27.66 -4.44
N ALA A 404 19.31 -26.59 -3.97
CA ALA A 404 19.94 -25.50 -4.76
C ALA A 404 19.05 -24.54 -5.61
N GLY A 405 18.10 -25.01 -6.42
CA GLY A 405 17.38 -24.17 -7.42
C GLY A 405 16.44 -23.10 -6.83
N VAL A 406 15.81 -23.37 -5.68
CA VAL A 406 14.83 -22.46 -5.06
C VAL A 406 15.48 -21.18 -4.52
N GLY A 407 16.75 -21.24 -4.07
CA GLY A 407 17.50 -20.07 -3.61
C GLY A 407 17.94 -19.16 -4.76
N ILE A 408 18.34 -19.76 -5.89
CA ILE A 408 18.69 -19.05 -7.12
C ILE A 408 17.46 -18.32 -7.67
N PHE A 409 16.30 -19.00 -7.73
CA PHE A 409 15.04 -18.41 -8.20
C PHE A 409 14.56 -17.23 -7.36
N ALA A 410 14.77 -17.32 -6.04
CA ALA A 410 14.48 -16.25 -5.09
C ALA A 410 15.37 -15.01 -5.32
N GLY A 411 16.69 -15.19 -5.40
CA GLY A 411 17.63 -14.09 -5.66
C GLY A 411 17.41 -13.45 -7.03
N VAL A 412 17.02 -14.24 -8.04
CA VAL A 412 16.63 -13.74 -9.36
C VAL A 412 15.37 -12.87 -9.29
N PHE A 413 14.34 -13.30 -8.54
CA PHE A 413 13.13 -12.49 -8.36
C PHE A 413 13.42 -11.17 -7.65
N GLU A 414 14.21 -11.20 -6.57
CA GLU A 414 14.61 -10.01 -5.83
C GLU A 414 15.34 -9.00 -6.74
N LYS A 415 16.38 -9.44 -7.46
CA LYS A 415 17.12 -8.60 -8.42
C LYS A 415 16.23 -8.07 -9.54
N ALA A 416 15.34 -8.90 -10.08
CA ALA A 416 14.40 -8.49 -11.13
C ALA A 416 13.47 -7.36 -10.65
N VAL A 417 12.96 -7.47 -9.43
CA VAL A 417 12.11 -6.43 -8.82
C VAL A 417 12.92 -5.15 -8.56
N GLU A 418 14.17 -5.25 -8.10
CA GLU A 418 15.02 -4.08 -7.89
C GLU A 418 15.33 -3.33 -9.18
N MET A 419 15.75 -4.03 -10.23
CA MET A 419 15.95 -3.43 -11.56
C MET A 419 14.69 -2.75 -12.08
N ALA A 420 13.52 -3.37 -11.87
CA ALA A 420 12.25 -2.78 -12.24
C ALA A 420 11.96 -1.49 -11.45
N CYS A 421 12.25 -1.47 -10.15
CA CYS A 421 12.12 -0.27 -9.33
C CYS A 421 13.01 0.86 -9.84
N ASP A 422 14.25 0.56 -10.24
CA ASP A 422 15.18 1.58 -10.73
C ASP A 422 14.74 2.13 -12.10
N CYS A 423 14.22 1.27 -12.98
CA CYS A 423 13.59 1.73 -14.23
C CYS A 423 12.39 2.65 -13.95
N LEU A 424 11.53 2.28 -13.01
CA LEU A 424 10.37 3.09 -12.67
C LEU A 424 10.76 4.43 -12.02
N LYS A 425 11.81 4.44 -11.18
CA LYS A 425 12.36 5.69 -10.60
C LYS A 425 12.94 6.63 -11.66
N GLY A 426 13.59 6.10 -12.70
CA GLY A 426 14.06 6.92 -13.81
C GLY A 426 12.90 7.58 -14.54
N LEU A 427 11.82 6.82 -14.80
CA LEU A 427 10.60 7.38 -15.39
C LEU A 427 9.93 8.42 -14.48
N ILE A 428 9.87 8.15 -13.17
CA ILE A 428 9.39 9.12 -12.17
C ILE A 428 10.19 10.42 -12.20
N ARG A 429 11.51 10.36 -12.39
CA ARG A 429 12.37 11.55 -12.47
C ARG A 429 12.00 12.43 -13.67
N ILE A 430 11.71 11.83 -14.82
CA ILE A 430 11.25 12.55 -16.03
C ILE A 430 9.94 13.28 -15.73
N PHE A 431 8.93 12.56 -15.25
CA PHE A 431 7.61 13.13 -14.92
C PHE A 431 7.66 14.16 -13.78
N ARG A 432 8.56 13.99 -12.81
CA ARG A 432 8.77 14.96 -11.74
C ARG A 432 9.41 16.24 -12.25
N GLY A 433 10.26 16.17 -13.27
CA GLY A 433 10.94 17.31 -13.88
C GLY A 433 9.98 18.31 -14.54
N THR A 434 8.79 17.87 -14.97
CA THR A 434 7.77 18.73 -15.59
C THR A 434 6.97 19.56 -14.58
N ILE A 435 7.17 19.31 -13.28
CA ILE A 435 6.44 20.00 -12.23
C ILE A 435 7.27 21.21 -11.78
N ALA A 436 6.79 22.40 -12.13
CA ALA A 436 7.39 23.65 -11.69
C ALA A 436 7.46 23.72 -10.14
N PRO A 437 8.59 24.20 -9.58
CA PRO A 437 8.71 24.39 -8.14
C PRO A 437 7.72 25.45 -7.65
N LYS A 438 7.50 25.49 -6.34
CA LYS A 438 6.76 26.60 -5.74
C LYS A 438 7.67 27.82 -5.61
N PRO A 439 7.13 29.04 -5.81
CA PRO A 439 7.92 30.25 -5.65
C PRO A 439 8.40 30.38 -4.20
N PRO A 440 9.62 30.88 -3.96
CA PRO A 440 10.19 31.04 -2.62
C PRO A 440 9.41 32.07 -1.79
N GLN A 441 8.82 33.06 -2.46
CA GLN A 441 7.97 34.10 -1.88
C GLN A 441 6.89 34.52 -2.89
N PRO A 442 5.81 35.19 -2.45
CA PRO A 442 4.77 35.64 -3.37
C PRO A 442 5.32 36.57 -4.45
N VAL A 443 5.15 36.20 -5.73
CA VAL A 443 5.72 36.92 -6.88
C VAL A 443 5.27 38.38 -6.92
N LYS A 444 4.02 38.66 -6.51
CA LYS A 444 3.48 40.04 -6.45
C LYS A 444 4.22 40.89 -5.41
N GLU A 445 4.45 40.34 -4.22
CA GLU A 445 5.16 41.04 -3.14
C GLU A 445 6.62 41.29 -3.53
N TYR A 446 7.28 40.32 -4.18
CA TYR A 446 8.62 40.52 -4.70
C TYR A 446 8.69 41.66 -5.72
N LYS A 447 7.75 41.72 -6.68
CA LYS A 447 7.70 42.81 -7.68
C LYS A 447 7.51 44.18 -7.03
N GLN A 448 6.68 44.28 -6.00
CA GLN A 448 6.50 45.53 -5.25
C GLN A 448 7.75 45.91 -4.46
N TYR A 449 8.38 44.93 -3.81
CA TYR A 449 9.64 45.13 -3.11
C TYR A 449 10.75 45.60 -4.06
N ALA A 450 10.89 44.99 -5.23
CA ALA A 450 11.85 45.39 -6.26
C ALA A 450 11.66 46.85 -6.68
N LYS A 451 10.41 47.27 -6.99
CA LYS A 451 10.10 48.66 -7.34
C LYS A 451 10.50 49.66 -6.25
N MET A 452 10.27 49.35 -4.98
CA MET A 452 10.67 50.22 -3.87
C MET A 452 12.19 50.30 -3.71
N VAL A 453 12.92 49.22 -4.03
CA VAL A 453 14.38 49.23 -4.04
C VAL A 453 14.90 50.06 -5.22
N ASP A 454 14.30 49.94 -6.40
CA ASP A 454 14.65 50.77 -7.57
C ASP A 454 14.44 52.27 -7.26
N GLU A 455 13.29 52.63 -6.67
CA GLU A 455 12.99 54.00 -6.21
C GLU A 455 14.02 54.51 -5.18
N LEU A 456 14.44 53.65 -4.23
CA LEU A 456 15.48 54.00 -3.26
C LEU A 456 16.83 54.27 -3.94
N LEU A 457 17.20 53.44 -4.92
CA LEU A 457 18.48 53.56 -5.63
C LEU A 457 18.52 54.80 -6.52
N GLU A 458 17.42 55.10 -7.21
CA GLU A 458 17.27 56.32 -8.00
C GLU A 458 17.37 57.56 -7.11
N ASN A 459 16.65 57.58 -5.99
CA ASN A 459 16.73 58.68 -5.03
C ASN A 459 18.14 58.82 -4.43
N HIS A 460 18.81 57.72 -4.09
CA HIS A 460 20.17 57.74 -3.54
C HIS A 460 21.20 58.27 -4.55
N ARG A 461 21.07 57.91 -5.84
CA ARG A 461 21.89 58.48 -6.92
C ARG A 461 21.65 59.99 -7.08
N ALA A 462 20.38 60.41 -7.05
CA ALA A 462 20.02 61.82 -7.13
C ALA A 462 20.59 62.62 -5.94
N LEU A 463 20.48 62.07 -4.71
CA LEU A 463 21.04 62.68 -3.50
C LEU A 463 22.55 62.85 -3.60
N ASN A 464 23.27 61.83 -4.08
CA ASN A 464 24.72 61.93 -4.31
C ASN A 464 25.06 62.99 -5.37
N GLY A 465 24.25 63.12 -6.42
CA GLY A 465 24.37 64.20 -7.40
C GLY A 465 24.20 65.59 -6.79
N VAL A 466 23.18 65.77 -5.93
CA VAL A 466 22.95 67.01 -5.19
C VAL A 466 24.11 67.33 -4.25
N HIS A 467 24.64 66.35 -3.51
CA HIS A 467 25.83 66.55 -2.66
C HIS A 467 27.04 67.03 -3.47
N MET A 468 27.28 66.46 -4.66
CA MET A 468 28.36 66.88 -5.55
C MET A 468 28.15 68.31 -6.05
N ALA A 469 26.94 68.67 -6.49
CA ALA A 469 26.62 70.02 -6.94
C ALA A 469 26.78 71.06 -5.81
N ILE A 470 26.35 70.75 -4.59
CA ILE A 470 26.57 71.61 -3.41
C ILE A 470 28.06 71.80 -3.16
N ARG A 471 28.85 70.73 -3.26
CA ARG A 471 30.31 70.80 -3.08
C ARG A 471 30.97 71.67 -4.14
N GLU A 472 30.63 71.48 -5.41
CA GLU A 472 31.16 72.27 -6.52
C GLU A 472 30.78 73.75 -6.39
N ALA A 473 29.52 74.06 -6.05
CA ALA A 473 29.08 75.43 -5.84
C ALA A 473 29.80 76.10 -4.64
N LYS A 474 30.04 75.36 -3.55
CA LYS A 474 30.85 75.84 -2.41
C LYS A 474 32.31 76.07 -2.79
N ASP A 475 32.92 75.13 -3.51
CA ASP A 475 34.28 75.28 -4.04
C ASP A 475 34.42 76.49 -4.98
N GLN A 476 33.44 76.74 -5.86
CA GLN A 476 33.41 77.91 -6.74
C GLN A 476 33.29 79.23 -5.95
N MET A 477 32.50 79.23 -4.86
CA MET A 477 32.45 80.38 -3.95
C MET A 477 33.81 80.64 -3.28
N ASP A 478 34.49 79.59 -2.83
CA ASP A 478 35.79 79.69 -2.13
C ASP A 478 36.91 80.15 -3.07
N ARG A 479 36.93 79.64 -4.31
CA ARG A 479 37.87 80.04 -5.37
C ARG A 479 37.56 81.41 -5.98
N LYS A 480 36.45 82.04 -5.57
CA LYS A 480 35.93 83.31 -6.12
C LYS A 480 35.67 83.26 -7.64
N GLU A 481 35.34 82.10 -8.18
CA GLU A 481 35.07 81.86 -9.61
C GLU A 481 33.64 82.27 -10.00
N TYR A 482 33.19 83.45 -9.58
CA TYR A 482 31.90 84.02 -9.96
C TYR A 482 32.12 85.18 -10.95
N ARG A 483 31.72 85.00 -12.22
CA ARG A 483 31.86 86.04 -13.26
C ARG A 483 31.04 87.29 -12.91
N MET A 484 31.69 88.44 -12.73
CA MET A 484 31.18 89.83 -12.66
C MET A 484 29.93 90.07 -11.74
N PHE A 485 29.52 91.34 -11.63
CA PHE A 485 28.54 91.88 -10.68
C PHE A 485 27.29 90.99 -10.50
N GLY A 486 27.00 90.59 -9.25
CA GLY A 486 25.81 89.79 -8.91
C GLY A 486 25.97 88.26 -8.94
N GLY A 487 27.06 87.71 -9.50
CA GLY A 487 27.31 86.26 -9.58
C GLY A 487 27.40 85.57 -8.20
N LYS A 488 28.00 86.25 -7.20
CA LYS A 488 28.08 85.76 -5.82
C LYS A 488 26.72 85.56 -5.15
N LYS A 489 25.73 86.40 -5.46
CA LYS A 489 24.37 86.28 -4.92
C LYS A 489 23.65 85.08 -5.55
N LYS A 490 23.78 84.91 -6.87
CA LYS A 490 23.21 83.77 -7.61
C LYS A 490 23.72 82.42 -7.09
N LEU A 491 25.04 82.28 -6.90
CA LEU A 491 25.64 81.06 -6.34
C LEU A 491 25.15 80.75 -4.93
N LYS A 492 24.95 81.77 -4.08
CA LYS A 492 24.36 81.58 -2.75
C LYS A 492 22.91 81.10 -2.83
N ASP A 493 22.10 81.70 -3.71
CA ASP A 493 20.71 81.31 -3.91
C ASP A 493 20.62 79.87 -4.46
N GLU A 494 21.53 79.48 -5.34
CA GLU A 494 21.64 78.12 -5.88
C GLU A 494 22.00 77.10 -4.81
N ILE A 495 22.98 77.40 -3.94
CA ILE A 495 23.31 76.54 -2.79
C ILE A 495 22.08 76.35 -1.89
N VAL A 496 21.33 77.41 -1.60
CA VAL A 496 20.11 77.33 -0.78
C VAL A 496 19.05 76.44 -1.43
N GLN A 497 18.87 76.51 -2.75
CA GLN A 497 17.96 75.63 -3.48
C GLN A 497 18.44 74.17 -3.46
N LEU A 498 19.73 73.92 -3.66
CA LEU A 498 20.31 72.59 -3.61
C LEU A 498 20.21 71.98 -2.20
N GLU A 499 20.43 72.75 -1.14
CA GLU A 499 20.25 72.30 0.26
C GLU A 499 18.78 71.93 0.56
N LYS A 500 17.82 72.63 -0.05
CA LYS A 500 16.39 72.27 0.03
C LYS A 500 16.08 70.96 -0.69
N GLN A 501 16.69 70.74 -1.86
CA GLN A 501 16.57 69.47 -2.59
C GLN A 501 17.21 68.31 -1.82
N GLU A 502 18.39 68.52 -1.23
CA GLU A 502 19.10 67.56 -0.39
C GLU A 502 18.21 67.10 0.78
N LYS A 503 17.58 68.04 1.48
CA LYS A 503 16.67 67.74 2.59
C LYS A 503 15.50 66.85 2.14
N THR A 504 14.89 67.20 1.01
CA THR A 504 13.75 66.46 0.45
C THR A 504 14.14 65.03 0.05
N ALA A 505 15.30 64.87 -0.60
CA ALA A 505 15.83 63.57 -1.01
C ALA A 505 16.24 62.72 0.20
N LYS A 506 16.82 63.31 1.26
CA LYS A 506 17.13 62.62 2.53
C LYS A 506 15.87 62.13 3.23
N ASP A 507 14.82 62.93 3.27
CA ASP A 507 13.53 62.54 3.88
C ASP A 507 12.88 61.39 3.11
N LEU A 508 12.94 61.41 1.77
CA LEU A 508 12.47 60.31 0.93
C LEU A 508 13.29 59.03 1.15
N GLU A 509 14.62 59.12 1.21
CA GLU A 509 15.52 57.99 1.48
C GLU A 509 15.17 57.34 2.82
N LYS A 510 15.04 58.15 3.87
CA LYS A 510 14.66 57.69 5.21
C LYS A 510 13.29 56.99 5.23
N ARG A 511 12.31 57.53 4.49
CA ARG A 511 10.97 56.93 4.36
C ARG A 511 11.04 55.56 3.65
N LEU A 512 11.82 55.46 2.59
CA LEU A 512 12.00 54.22 1.83
C LEU A 512 12.78 53.16 2.62
N LEU A 513 13.86 53.54 3.30
CA LEU A 513 14.62 52.67 4.21
C LEU A 513 13.73 52.10 5.31
N LYS A 514 12.84 52.93 5.89
CA LYS A 514 11.85 52.47 6.89
C LYS A 514 10.86 51.45 6.30
N LYS A 515 10.33 51.70 5.09
CA LYS A 515 9.42 50.75 4.41
C LYS A 515 10.11 49.43 4.05
N LEU A 516 11.41 49.48 3.72
CA LEU A 516 12.22 48.32 3.33
C LEU A 516 12.87 47.61 4.52
N ASN A 517 12.67 48.10 5.75
CA ASN A 517 13.31 47.61 6.98
C ASN A 517 14.85 47.54 6.83
N GLY A 518 15.45 48.60 6.30
CA GLY A 518 16.89 48.76 6.14
C GLY A 518 17.45 49.89 7.01
N THR A 519 18.69 49.72 7.50
CA THR A 519 19.42 50.76 8.24
C THR A 519 20.16 51.71 7.32
N ASN A 520 20.63 51.22 6.17
CA ASN A 520 21.27 51.99 5.11
C ASN A 520 21.02 51.34 3.74
N VAL A 521 21.36 52.07 2.68
CA VAL A 521 21.13 51.64 1.28
C VAL A 521 21.90 50.35 0.97
N ASP A 522 23.16 50.21 1.42
CA ASP A 522 23.98 49.01 1.18
C ASP A 522 23.39 47.74 1.79
N GLU A 523 22.78 47.84 2.98
CA GLU A 523 22.08 46.73 3.61
C GLU A 523 20.86 46.31 2.78
N VAL A 524 20.08 47.27 2.28
CA VAL A 524 18.92 47.02 1.42
C VAL A 524 19.35 46.37 0.11
N ILE A 525 20.42 46.86 -0.53
CA ILE A 525 21.00 46.27 -1.75
C ILE A 525 21.39 44.81 -1.49
N ARG A 526 22.12 44.54 -0.40
CA ARG A 526 22.53 43.16 -0.06
C ARG A 526 21.33 42.25 0.19
N LYS A 527 20.29 42.73 0.87
CA LYS A 527 19.04 41.96 1.08
C LYS A 527 18.31 41.71 -0.25
N PHE A 528 18.23 42.73 -1.11
CA PHE A 528 17.58 42.63 -2.41
C PHE A 528 18.31 41.66 -3.34
N ASN A 529 19.64 41.73 -3.43
CA ASN A 529 20.45 40.82 -4.24
C ASN A 529 20.26 39.36 -3.85
N ARG A 530 20.19 39.05 -2.54
CA ARG A 530 19.85 37.68 -2.08
C ARG A 530 18.47 37.24 -2.55
N LYS A 531 17.44 38.07 -2.35
CA LYS A 531 16.08 37.79 -2.82
C LYS A 531 16.02 37.62 -4.34
N ARG A 532 16.76 38.44 -5.08
CA ARG A 532 16.86 38.38 -6.54
C ARG A 532 17.49 37.07 -6.99
N MET A 533 18.62 36.66 -6.42
CA MET A 533 19.24 35.36 -6.72
C MET A 533 18.29 34.19 -6.49
N GLU A 534 17.52 34.19 -5.40
CA GLU A 534 16.51 33.16 -5.12
C GLU A 534 15.37 33.15 -6.16
N MET A 535 14.93 34.33 -6.60
CA MET A 535 13.89 34.49 -7.61
C MET A 535 14.37 34.13 -9.03
N ASP A 536 15.60 34.46 -9.37
CA ASP A 536 16.23 34.12 -10.66
C ASP A 536 16.42 32.60 -10.74
N ALA A 537 16.96 31.96 -9.69
CA ALA A 537 17.06 30.50 -9.62
C ALA A 537 15.70 29.80 -9.66
N TYR A 538 14.66 30.42 -9.09
CA TYR A 538 13.28 29.95 -9.24
C TYR A 538 12.81 30.03 -10.69
N LYS A 539 13.02 31.18 -11.36
CA LYS A 539 12.65 31.39 -12.76
C LYS A 539 13.32 30.36 -13.68
N ASP A 540 14.63 30.17 -13.56
CA ASP A 540 15.38 29.16 -14.31
C ASP A 540 14.82 27.74 -14.07
N SER A 541 14.31 27.47 -12.87
CA SER A 541 13.72 26.18 -12.54
C SER A 541 12.30 26.01 -13.09
N VAL A 542 11.55 27.10 -13.26
CA VAL A 542 10.26 27.10 -13.97
C VAL A 542 10.51 26.87 -15.46
N ASP A 543 11.43 27.61 -16.08
CA ASP A 543 11.75 27.49 -17.50
C ASP A 543 12.24 26.08 -17.83
N ARG A 544 13.10 25.49 -16.98
CA ARG A 544 13.50 24.07 -17.11
C ARG A 544 12.33 23.10 -17.02
N ALA A 545 11.34 23.36 -16.17
CA ALA A 545 10.16 22.50 -16.04
C ALA A 545 9.23 22.62 -17.24
N GLU A 546 9.11 23.80 -17.84
CA GLU A 546 8.38 24.03 -19.08
C GLU A 546 9.05 23.32 -20.26
N ASN A 547 10.36 23.48 -20.44
CA ASN A 547 11.12 22.74 -21.46
C ASN A 547 10.99 21.22 -21.27
N ALA A 548 11.05 20.73 -20.03
CA ALA A 548 10.86 19.30 -19.73
C ALA A 548 9.45 18.80 -20.07
N LYS A 549 8.43 19.68 -19.98
CA LYS A 549 7.05 19.35 -20.33
C LYS A 549 6.88 19.27 -21.85
N GLU A 550 7.51 20.16 -22.60
CA GLU A 550 7.54 20.13 -24.07
C GLU A 550 8.23 18.86 -24.59
N MET A 551 9.39 18.51 -24.02
CA MET A 551 10.16 17.33 -24.40
C MET A 551 9.67 16.02 -23.74
N LEU A 552 8.54 16.03 -23.02
CA LEU A 552 8.11 14.90 -22.18
C LEU A 552 7.90 13.62 -23.00
N ASP A 553 7.18 13.71 -24.12
CA ASP A 553 6.81 12.54 -24.91
C ASP A 553 8.03 11.91 -25.60
N GLU A 554 8.98 12.73 -26.05
CA GLU A 554 10.24 12.26 -26.63
C GLU A 554 11.13 11.60 -25.58
N ASN A 555 11.37 12.27 -24.44
CA ASN A 555 12.15 11.74 -23.33
C ASN A 555 11.58 10.41 -22.81
N VAL A 556 10.25 10.31 -22.69
CA VAL A 556 9.58 9.06 -22.27
C VAL A 556 9.75 7.97 -23.32
N ARG A 557 9.64 8.31 -24.61
CA ARG A 557 9.80 7.35 -25.72
C ARG A 557 11.22 6.79 -25.75
N GLU A 558 12.23 7.65 -25.70
CA GLU A 558 13.64 7.27 -25.67
C GLU A 558 13.96 6.42 -24.42
N TYR A 559 13.49 6.87 -23.25
CA TYR A 559 13.69 6.14 -22.01
C TYR A 559 13.06 4.75 -22.04
N MET A 560 11.82 4.63 -22.51
CA MET A 560 11.12 3.36 -22.61
C MET A 560 11.72 2.44 -23.69
N GLY A 561 12.22 3.01 -24.80
CA GLY A 561 13.02 2.29 -25.80
C GLY A 561 14.25 1.66 -25.18
N ASN A 562 15.04 2.43 -24.43
CA ASN A 562 16.21 1.94 -23.69
C ASN A 562 15.88 0.86 -22.65
N VAL A 563 14.73 0.97 -21.96
CA VAL A 563 14.23 -0.05 -21.03
C VAL A 563 13.95 -1.37 -21.77
N GLN A 564 13.48 -1.31 -23.02
CA GLN A 564 13.23 -2.48 -23.87
C GLN A 564 14.52 -3.01 -24.54
N GLU A 565 15.41 -2.16 -25.07
CA GLU A 565 16.65 -2.55 -25.77
C GLU A 565 17.76 -3.08 -24.87
N LYS A 566 17.86 -2.62 -23.61
CA LYS A 566 18.79 -3.24 -22.64
C LYS A 566 18.46 -4.72 -22.35
N VAL A 567 17.36 -5.24 -22.89
CA VAL A 567 17.01 -6.67 -22.91
C VAL A 567 17.65 -7.38 -24.12
N SER A 568 17.64 -6.79 -25.31
CA SER A 568 18.14 -7.39 -26.55
C SER A 568 19.67 -7.32 -26.70
N ALA A 569 20.32 -6.24 -26.23
CA ALA A 569 21.78 -6.10 -26.30
C ALA A 569 22.54 -7.12 -25.41
N ARG A 570 21.95 -7.53 -24.27
CA ARG A 570 22.48 -8.63 -23.43
C ARG A 570 22.14 -10.03 -23.95
N GLU A 571 21.22 -10.15 -24.90
CA GLU A 571 20.91 -11.40 -25.59
C GLU A 571 21.95 -11.66 -26.69
N LYS A 572 22.30 -10.64 -27.48
CA LYS A 572 23.39 -10.75 -28.49
C LYS A 572 24.76 -11.04 -27.88
N SER A 573 25.07 -10.51 -26.70
CA SER A 573 26.35 -10.78 -26.02
C SER A 573 26.47 -12.18 -25.39
N ARG A 574 25.38 -12.97 -25.33
CA ARG A 574 25.39 -14.34 -24.79
C ARG A 574 25.45 -15.41 -25.88
N ASP A 575 24.88 -15.15 -27.06
CA ASP A 575 25.01 -16.08 -28.20
C ASP A 575 26.38 -15.98 -28.89
N GLY A 576 27.09 -14.85 -28.78
CA GLY A 576 28.44 -14.69 -29.35
C GLY A 576 29.60 -15.36 -28.58
N ARG A 577 29.33 -16.17 -27.55
CA ARG A 577 30.38 -16.82 -26.72
C ARG A 577 30.44 -18.34 -26.83
N GLY A 578 29.92 -18.90 -27.93
CA GLY A 578 30.03 -20.31 -28.24
C GLY A 578 30.04 -20.53 -29.74
N GLU A 579 31.19 -20.25 -30.37
CA GLU A 579 31.69 -20.91 -31.60
C GLU A 579 32.99 -20.21 -32.04
N LYS A 580 34.08 -20.42 -31.28
CA LYS A 580 35.41 -20.45 -31.90
C LYS A 580 35.65 -21.90 -32.29
N LYS A 581 35.33 -22.25 -33.54
CA LYS A 581 35.83 -23.47 -34.18
C LYS A 581 37.36 -23.42 -34.11
N MET A 582 37.95 -24.34 -33.34
CA MET A 582 39.37 -24.63 -33.45
C MET A 582 39.56 -25.36 -34.78
N GLU A 583 40.14 -24.64 -35.74
CA GLU A 583 40.60 -25.19 -37.00
C GLU A 583 41.93 -25.91 -36.74
N PHE A 584 41.90 -27.25 -36.74
CA PHE A 584 43.11 -28.06 -36.70
C PHE A 584 43.82 -27.91 -38.06
N ARG A 585 45.00 -27.29 -38.05
CA ARG A 585 45.94 -27.38 -39.18
C ARG A 585 46.50 -28.80 -39.24
N ARG A 586 46.55 -29.33 -40.47
CA ARG A 586 47.11 -30.62 -40.86
C ARG A 586 48.55 -30.78 -40.45
#